data_AF-A0A366EAC2-F1
#
_entry.id   AF-A0A366EAC2-F1
#
_cell.length_a   1.000
_cell.length_b   1.000
_cell.length_c   1.000
_cell.angle_alpha   90.00
_cell.angle_beta   90.00
_cell.angle_gamma   90.00
#
_symmetry.space_group_name_H-M   'P 1'
#
loop_
_entity.id
_entity.type
_entity.pdbx_description
1 polymer ?
#
loop_
_entity_poly.entity_id
_entity_poly.type
_entity_poly.pdbx_seq_one_letter_code
_entity_poly.pdbx_strand_id
1 'polypeptide(L)' 'MLDKIKSIPEKVTFTIGLALILLSPFCIFFMSFLFPLGNGTKMIIGSVVYFFAVLLILSAADKRHSRMGNKM' A
#
# COMPACT_ATOMS: atom_id res chain seq x y z
N MET A 1 16.25 -12.49 -8.30
CA MET A 1 15.54 -11.19 -8.32
C MET A 1 14.55 -11.02 -7.16
N LEU A 2 13.90 -12.10 -6.70
CA LEU A 2 13.16 -12.13 -5.44
C LEU A 2 14.00 -11.76 -4.20
N ASP A 3 15.32 -12.02 -4.21
CA ASP A 3 16.24 -11.56 -3.15
C ASP A 3 16.27 -10.04 -2.96
N LYS A 4 16.08 -9.25 -4.03
CA LYS A 4 16.02 -7.78 -3.94
C LYS A 4 14.71 -7.29 -3.33
N ILE A 5 13.64 -8.07 -3.44
CA ILE A 5 12.35 -7.78 -2.78
C ILE A 5 12.41 -8.25 -1.30
N LYS A 6 13.16 -9.32 -1.04
CA LYS A 6 13.43 -9.81 0.33
C LYS A 6 14.33 -8.85 1.13
N SER A 7 15.27 -8.15 0.48
CA SER A 7 16.13 -7.16 1.14
C SER A 7 15.42 -5.85 1.55
N ILE A 8 14.21 -5.59 1.04
CA ILE A 8 13.44 -4.42 1.45
C ILE A 8 13.04 -4.60 2.93
N PRO A 9 13.40 -3.66 3.82
CA PRO A 9 13.07 -3.76 5.23
C PRO A 9 11.56 -3.88 5.38
N GLU A 10 11.11 -4.86 6.15
CA GLU A 10 9.71 -5.09 6.47
C GLU A 10 8.99 -3.83 6.97
N LYS A 11 9.72 -3.01 7.76
CA LYS A 11 9.26 -1.70 8.22
C LYS A 11 8.99 -0.74 7.06
N VAL A 12 9.81 -0.76 6.01
CA VAL A 12 9.65 0.11 4.84
C VAL A 12 8.45 -0.33 4.01
N THR A 13 8.23 -1.63 3.78
CA THR A 13 7.03 -2.11 3.07
C THR A 13 5.75 -1.78 3.82
N PHE A 14 5.76 -1.91 5.16
CA PHE A 14 4.64 -1.50 6.00
C PHE A 14 4.42 0.02 5.98
N THR A 15 5.48 0.83 6.10
CA THR A 15 5.39 2.29 6.02
C THR A 15 4.88 2.74 4.66
N ILE A 16 5.29 2.10 3.55
CA ILE A 16 4.78 2.40 2.22
C ILE A 16 3.30 2.05 2.12
N GLY A 17 2.87 0.88 2.59
CA GLY A 17 1.45 0.50 2.60
C GLY A 17 0.59 1.45 3.45
N LEU A 18 1.08 1.82 4.64
CA LEU A 18 0.41 2.76 5.55
C LEU A 18 0.34 4.17 4.96
N ALA A 19 1.46 4.65 4.40
CA ALA A 19 1.52 5.93 3.70
C ALA A 19 0.58 5.94 2.50
N LEU A 20 0.45 4.82 1.78
CA LEU A 20 -0.50 4.69 0.68
C LEU A 20 -1.94 4.83 1.17
N ILE A 21 -2.32 4.24 2.31
CA ILE A 21 -3.66 4.42 2.91
C ILE A 21 -3.90 5.86 3.34
N LEU A 22 -2.95 6.50 4.02
CA LEU A 22 -3.12 7.88 4.50
C LEU A 22 -3.09 8.92 3.37
N LEU A 23 -2.21 8.72 2.38
CA LEU A 23 -1.98 9.68 1.30
C LEU A 23 -2.95 9.48 0.13
N SER A 24 -3.51 8.28 -0.07
CA SER A 24 -4.51 7.97 -1.11
C SER A 24 -5.69 8.95 -1.14
N PRO A 25 -6.43 9.18 -0.03
CA PRO A 25 -7.54 10.12 -0.04
C PRO A 25 -7.07 11.55 -0.32
N PHE A 26 -5.86 11.92 0.11
CA PHE A 26 -5.25 13.22 -0.16
C PHE A 26 -4.94 13.39 -1.66
N CYS A 27 -4.35 12.38 -2.30
CA CYS A 27 -4.08 12.38 -3.74
C CYS A 27 -5.38 12.42 -4.56
N ILE A 28 -6.41 11.66 -4.18
CA ILE A 28 -7.71 11.66 -4.86
C ILE A 28 -8.40 13.03 -4.70
N PHE A 29 -8.26 13.67 -3.54
CA PHE A 29 -8.77 15.02 -3.31
C PHE A 29 -8.08 16.06 -4.20
N PHE A 30 -6.74 16.05 -4.27
CA PHE A 30 -5.99 16.95 -5.16
C PHE A 30 -6.30 16.71 -6.64
N MET A 31 -6.39 15.44 -7.09
CA MET A 31 -6.79 15.10 -8.45
C MET A 31 -8.20 15.57 -8.78
N SER A 32 -9.13 15.44 -7.83
CA SER A 32 -10.50 15.94 -7.97
C SER A 32 -10.60 17.46 -8.04
N PHE A 33 -9.66 18.16 -7.41
CA PHE A 33 -9.58 19.61 -7.41
C PHE A 33 -8.96 20.15 -8.71
N LEU A 34 -7.94 19.47 -9.24
CA LEU A 34 -7.24 19.85 -10.48
C LEU A 34 -8.00 19.42 -11.75
N PHE A 35 -8.73 18.31 -11.70
CA PHE A 35 -9.50 17.78 -12.82
C PHE A 35 -10.93 17.44 -12.39
N PRO A 36 -11.95 17.77 -13.20
CA PRO A 36 -13.33 17.34 -12.98
C PRO A 36 -13.45 15.84 -13.29
N LEU A 37 -12.93 15.01 -12.39
CA LEU A 37 -13.09 13.56 -12.40
C LEU A 37 -14.53 13.23 -12.00
N GLY A 38 -15.20 12.40 -12.80
CA GLY A 38 -16.53 11.88 -12.45
C GLY A 38 -16.47 11.01 -11.18
N ASN A 39 -17.54 11.01 -10.39
CA ASN A 39 -17.61 10.25 -9.13
C ASN A 39 -17.28 8.76 -9.30
N GLY A 40 -17.70 8.14 -10.41
CA GLY A 40 -17.41 6.73 -10.70
C GLY A 40 -15.92 6.45 -10.87
N THR A 41 -15.19 7.32 -11.56
CA THR A 41 -13.74 7.18 -11.78
C THR A 41 -12.96 7.31 -10.47
N LYS A 42 -13.38 8.21 -9.57
CA LYS A 42 -12.77 8.36 -8.23
C LYS A 42 -12.92 7.10 -7.38
N MET A 43 -14.09 6.46 -7.42
CA MET A 43 -14.35 5.24 -6.66
C MET A 43 -13.50 4.06 -7.17
N ILE A 44 -13.36 3.91 -8.49
CA ILE A 44 -12.53 2.84 -9.06
C ILE A 44 -11.07 3.02 -8.68
N ILE A 45 -10.52 4.22 -8.84
CA ILE A 45 -9.12 4.52 -8.49
C ILE A 45 -8.89 4.31 -6.98
N GLY A 46 -9.79 4.82 -6.14
CA GLY A 46 -9.69 4.64 -4.69
C GLY A 46 -9.71 3.17 -4.27
N SER A 47 -10.59 2.36 -4.88
CA SER A 47 -10.69 0.92 -4.61
C SER A 47 -9.41 0.18 -4.97
N VAL A 48 -8.83 0.45 -6.15
CA VAL A 48 -7.58 -0.17 -6.59
C VAL A 48 -6.43 0.22 -5.65
N VAL A 49 -6.31 1.49 -5.30
CA VAL A 49 -5.24 1.96 -4.40
C VAL A 49 -5.36 1.32 -3.02
N TYR A 50 -6.57 1.24 -2.47
CA TYR A 50 -6.81 0.55 -1.19
C TYR A 50 -6.46 -0.94 -1.25
N PHE A 51 -6.84 -1.61 -2.33
CA PHE A 51 -6.52 -3.02 -2.55
C PHE A 51 -5.01 -3.26 -2.51
N PHE A 52 -4.24 -2.45 -3.26
CA PHE A 52 -2.78 -2.53 -3.25
C PHE A 52 -2.17 -2.16 -1.89
N ALA A 53 -2.72 -1.17 -1.20
CA ALA A 53 -2.24 -0.77 0.12
C ALA A 53 -2.43 -1.89 1.16
N VAL A 54 -3.59 -2.56 1.15
CA VAL A 54 -3.85 -3.72 2.01
C VAL A 54 -2.91 -4.87 1.68
N LEU A 55 -2.68 -5.18 0.40
CA LEU A 55 -1.72 -6.21 -0.01
C LEU A 55 -0.30 -5.90 0.47
N LEU A 56 0.14 -4.65 0.41
CA LEU A 56 1.46 -4.24 0.91
C LEU A 56 1.58 -4.40 2.43
N ILE A 57 0.54 -4.02 3.18
CA ILE A 57 0.50 -4.19 4.63
C ILE A 57 0.49 -5.67 4.99
N LEU A 58 -0.32 -6.47 4.30
CA LEU A 58 -0.42 -7.91 4.55
C LEU A 58 0.89 -8.63 4.20
N SER A 59 1.53 -8.26 3.09
CA SER A 59 2.84 -8.77 2.70
C SER A 59 3.93 -8.40 3.70
N ALA A 60 3.90 -7.18 4.25
CA ALA A 60 4.80 -6.78 5.33
C ALA A 60 4.54 -7.57 6.63
N ALA A 61 3.27 -7.79 6.98
CA ALA A 61 2.88 -8.57 8.15
C ALA A 61 3.28 -10.06 8.01
N ASP A 62 3.13 -10.64 6.82
CA ASP A 62 3.55 -12.01 6.53
C ASP A 62 5.07 -12.18 6.63
N LYS A 63 5.84 -11.21 6.12
CA LYS A 63 7.31 -11.15 6.28
C LYS A 63 7.73 -11.10 7.75
N ARG A 64 6.97 -10.38 8.61
CA ARG A 64 7.17 -10.34 10.08
C ARG A 64 7.01 -11.72 10.70
N HIS A 65 5.95 -12.39 10.31
CA HIS A 65 5.56 -13.67 10.88
C HIS A 65 6.55 -14.77 10.48
N SER A 66 6.98 -14.79 9.21
CA SER A 66 8.02 -15.71 8.72
C SER A 66 9.38 -15.49 9.41
N ARG A 67 9.74 -14.25 9.77
CA ARG A 67 10.96 -13.95 10.53
C ARG A 67 10.89 -14.40 12.00
N MET A 68 9.69 -14.44 12.60
CA MET A 68 9.48 -15.00 13.95
C MET A 68 9.41 -16.52 13.94
N GLY A 69 8.86 -17.15 12.88
CA GLY A 69 8.82 -18.60 12.73
C GLY A 69 10.20 -19.27 12.52
N ASN A 70 11.18 -18.54 11.98
CA ASN A 70 12.54 -19.05 11.76
C ASN A 70 13.48 -18.88 12.98
N LYS A 71 12.93 -18.48 14.13
CA LYS A 71 13.64 -18.35 15.42
C LYS A 71 13.24 -19.42 16.44
N MET A 72 12.39 -20.35 16.04
CA MET A 72 11.94 -21.52 16.81
C MET A 72 12.51 -22.77 16.17
#